data_AF-A0A655TEA9-F1
#
_entry.id   AF-A0A655TEA9-F1
#
_cell.length_a   1.000
_cell.length_b   1.000
_cell.length_c   1.000
_cell.angle_alpha   90.00
_cell.angle_beta   90.00
_cell.angle_gamma   90.00
#
_symmetry.space_group_name_H-M   'P 1'
#
loop_
_entity.id
_entity.type
_entity.pdbx_description
1 polymer ?
#
loop_
_entity_poly.entity_id
_entity_poly.type
_entity_poly.pdbx_seq_one_letter_code
_entity_poly.pdbx_strand_id
1 'polypeptide(L)' 'MQVKNKKGEIFTVSQEHYETYKHDLELVTEKPIKEVKKKVANEGRAKNNS' A
#
# COMPACT_ATOMS: atom_id res chain seq x y z
N MET A 1 -12.79 7.21 10.80
CA MET A 1 -11.37 6.92 10.46
C MET A 1 -11.31 5.61 9.70
N GLN A 2 -10.57 5.52 8.59
CA GLN A 2 -10.45 4.26 7.85
C GLN A 2 -9.28 3.41 8.37
N VAL A 3 -9.58 2.15 8.67
CA VAL A 3 -8.65 1.17 9.22
C VAL A 3 -8.73 -0.12 8.41
N LYS A 4 -7.66 -0.91 8.46
CA LYS A 4 -7.52 -2.21 7.82
C LYS A 4 -7.26 -3.25 8.91
N ASN A 5 -8.01 -4.36 8.90
CA ASN A 5 -7.73 -5.48 9.79
C ASN A 5 -6.61 -6.39 9.24
N LYS A 6 -6.16 -7.34 10.05
CA LYS A 6 -5.18 -8.38 9.65
C LYS A 6 -5.61 -9.24 8.45
N LYS A 7 -6.91 -9.32 8.13
CA LYS A 7 -7.44 -10.02 6.94
C LYS A 7 -7.37 -9.17 5.68
N GLY A 8 -7.07 -7.88 5.83
CA GLY A 8 -6.96 -6.92 4.77
C GLY A 8 -8.25 -6.20 4.39
N GLU A 9 -9.32 -6.40 5.15
CA GLU A 9 -10.60 -5.71 4.98
C GLU A 9 -10.50 -4.29 5.51
N ILE A 10 -11.05 -3.33 4.77
CA ILE A 10 -11.05 -1.91 5.11
C ILE A 10 -12.44 -1.52 5.60
N PHE A 11 -12.51 -0.86 6.76
CA PHE A 11 -13.75 -0.38 7.33
C PHE A 11 -13.55 0.96 8.04
N THR A 12 -14.65 1.65 8.25
CA THR A 12 -14.65 2.95 8.95
C THR A 12 -15.01 2.72 10.41
N VAL A 13 -14.15 3.17 11.30
CA VAL A 13 -14.36 3.12 12.75
C VAL A 13 -14.30 4.52 13.35
N SER A 14 -14.95 4.66 14.50
CA SER A 14 -14.79 5.81 15.39
C SER A 14 -13.41 5.79 16.06
N GLN A 15 -12.96 6.95 16.53
CA GLN A 15 -11.64 7.09 17.19
C GLN A 15 -11.52 6.20 18.44
N GLU A 16 -12.56 6.16 19.28
CA GLU A 16 -12.60 5.31 20.48
C GLU A 16 -12.41 3.81 20.15
N HIS A 17 -13.05 3.36 19.08
CA HIS A 17 -12.95 1.98 18.62
C HIS A 17 -11.56 1.69 18.04
N TYR A 18 -10.97 2.64 17.31
CA TYR A 18 -9.58 2.52 16.87
C TYR A 18 -8.63 2.41 18.06
N GLU A 19 -8.74 3.25 19.10
CA GLU A 19 -7.82 3.20 20.24
C GLU A 19 -7.87 1.89 21.03
N THR A 20 -9.06 1.30 21.12
CA THR A 20 -9.28 0.00 21.78
C THR A 20 -8.62 -1.14 21.00
N TYR A 21 -8.72 -1.11 19.66
CA TYR A 21 -8.26 -2.21 18.79
C TYR A 21 -7.03 -1.87 17.96
N LYS A 22 -6.30 -0.79 18.27
CA LYS A 22 -5.13 -0.31 17.51
C LYS A 22 -4.00 -1.34 17.36
N HIS A 23 -3.96 -2.35 18.23
CA HIS A 23 -3.01 -3.45 18.15
C HIS A 23 -3.34 -4.45 17.02
N ASP A 24 -4.59 -4.50 16.59
CA ASP A 24 -5.11 -5.40 15.56
C ASP A 24 -5.57 -4.67 14.28
N LEU A 25 -5.52 -3.34 14.30
CA LEU A 25 -5.95 -2.45 13.23
C LEU A 25 -4.79 -1.60 12.71
N GLU A 26 -4.62 -1.58 11.39
CA GLU A 26 -3.68 -0.69 10.71
C GLU A 26 -4.43 0.52 10.14
N LEU A 27 -3.88 1.72 10.29
CA LEU A 27 -4.45 2.88 9.61
C LEU A 27 -4.25 2.76 8.11
N VAL A 28 -5.33 2.97 7.36
CA VAL A 28 -5.25 3.17 5.92
C VAL A 28 -4.73 4.60 5.72
N THR A 29 -3.42 4.75 5.93
CA THR A 29 -2.71 5.88 5.35
C THR A 29 -2.56 5.53 3.89
N GLU A 30 -3.31 6.22 3.02
CA GLU A 30 -2.99 6.30 1.61
C GLU A 30 -1.58 6.90 1.53
N LYS A 31 -0.55 6.06 1.71
CA LYS A 31 0.79 6.43 1.29
C LYS A 31 0.61 6.73 -0.19
N PRO A 32 0.95 7.94 -0.66
CA PRO A 32 1.06 8.16 -2.09
C PRO A 32 1.95 7.03 -2.57
N ILE A 33 1.40 6.23 -3.49
CA ILE A 33 2.06 5.10 -4.12
C ILE A 33 3.44 5.63 -4.44
N LYS A 34 4.46 5.16 -3.71
CA LYS A 34 5.86 5.43 -4.00
C LYS A 34 5.97 5.22 -5.49
N GLU A 35 6.13 6.34 -6.18
CA GLU A 35 6.78 6.49 -7.46
C GLU A 35 6.90 5.14 -8.16
N VAL A 36 5.82 4.84 -8.89
CA VAL A 36 5.68 3.77 -9.87
C VAL A 36 7.05 3.25 -10.25
N LYS A 37 7.40 2.06 -9.74
CA LYS A 37 8.30 1.10 -10.36
C LYS A 37 9.15 1.72 -11.47
N LYS A 38 10.23 2.47 -11.18
CA LYS A 38 11.34 2.61 -12.16
C LYS A 38 12.19 1.34 -12.20
N LYS A 39 11.48 0.20 -12.23
CA LYS A 39 11.93 -1.18 -12.44
C LYS A 39 10.97 -1.85 -13.43
N VAL A 40 10.53 -1.12 -14.45
CA VAL A 40 9.92 -1.73 -15.64
C VAL A 40 10.93 -1.63 -16.77
N ALA A 41 11.23 -2.78 -17.38
CA ALA A 41 11.94 -2.98 -18.64
C ALA A 41 13.43 -2.56 -18.67
N ASN A 42 14.32 -3.33 -18.05
CA ASN A 42 15.03 -4.38 -18.79
C ASN A 42 14.15 -5.16 -19.80
N GLU A 43 13.87 -4.54 -20.95
CA GLU A 43 13.35 -5.20 -22.14
C GLU A 43 14.17 -4.70 -23.34
N GLY A 44 14.95 -5.61 -23.94
CA GLY A 44 15.69 -5.43 -25.20
C GLY A 44 16.93 -4.54 -25.11
N ARG A 45 18.18 -5.01 -25.05
CA ARG A 45 18.76 -6.08 -25.87
C ARG A 45 18.39 -5.98 -27.36
N ALA A 46 18.33 -4.76 -27.91
CA ALA A 46 18.70 -4.52 -29.32
C ALA A 46 20.24 -4.38 -29.32
N LYS A 47 21.04 -5.38 -29.70
CA LYS A 47 21.28 -5.78 -31.10
C LYS A 47 21.29 -4.58 -32.06
N ASN A 48 22.48 -4.01 -32.23
CA ASN A 48 23.08 -3.37 -33.42
C ASN A 48 24.43 -2.84 -32.88
N ASN A 49 25.62 -3.39 -33.12
CA ASN A 49 26.25 -3.92 -34.33
C ASN A 49 25.83 -3.19 -35.60
N SER A 50 26.39 -1.99 -35.77
CA SER A 50 27.09 -1.54 -36.98
C SER A 50 27.74 -0.18 -36.72
#